data_AF-A0A6I0E1L7-F1
#
_entry.id   AF-A0A6I0E1L7-F1
#
_cell.length_a   1.000
_cell.length_b   1.000
_cell.length_c   1.000
_cell.angle_alpha   90.00
_cell.angle_beta   90.00
_cell.angle_gamma   90.00
#
_symmetry.space_group_name_H-M   'P 1'
#
loop_
_entity.id
_entity.type
_entity.pdbx_description
1 polymer ?
#
loop_
_entity_poly.entity_id
_entity_poly.type
_entity_poly.pdbx_seq_one_letter_code
_entity_poly.pdbx_strand_id
1 'polypeptide(L)'
;VKDYLTSKKELTLDADLVVLVTGMVARSDSNEISSKLKIPIGTDKFFNEIHPKLKPVETVIKGVYIGGACQGPKNITESVQSALSGAAKINAIIRKGNIELEPIVARVNAEVCAWCDKCSEVCEYDAIKPIESSGKMIAEVNISTCTGCGICAPVCPTNAIEIAQYTDNEVESMIDGFMSEGEIEQRELEHGAKVETGKTGMKEYPELWNSIVSVLDGKSLTIPKISEATGIESHLVTWHLMTMNRYSVVEPAGLDDDEAYFMYKLKK
;
A
#
# COMPACT_ATOMS: atom_id res chain seq x y z
N VAL A 1 14.06 -45.07 -3.42
CA VAL A 1 14.30 -43.68 -3.91
C VAL A 1 14.18 -43.69 -5.43
N LYS A 2 13.46 -42.74 -6.04
CA LYS A 2 13.42 -42.60 -7.51
C LYS A 2 14.62 -41.78 -7.95
N ASP A 3 15.70 -42.45 -8.31
CA ASP A 3 16.92 -41.79 -8.77
C ASP A 3 16.89 -41.61 -10.30
N TYR A 4 17.14 -40.38 -10.75
CA TYR A 4 17.16 -40.02 -12.17
C TYR A 4 18.41 -40.55 -12.87
N LEU A 5 19.53 -40.72 -12.15
CA LEU A 5 20.77 -41.27 -12.70
C LEU A 5 20.67 -42.78 -12.95
N THR A 6 19.74 -43.48 -12.28
CA THR A 6 19.47 -44.91 -12.46
C THR A 6 18.29 -45.18 -13.39
N SER A 7 17.94 -44.22 -14.25
CA SER A 7 16.81 -44.31 -15.19
C SER A 7 15.46 -44.58 -14.49
N LYS A 8 15.25 -43.97 -13.32
CA LYS A 8 14.01 -44.11 -12.50
C LYS A 8 13.73 -45.53 -12.03
N LYS A 9 14.75 -46.39 -11.93
CA LYS A 9 14.59 -47.70 -11.32
C LYS A 9 14.35 -47.54 -9.82
N GLU A 10 13.45 -48.36 -9.29
CA GLU A 10 13.31 -48.47 -7.84
C GLU A 10 14.50 -49.24 -7.29
N LEU A 11 15.23 -48.59 -6.38
CA LEU A 11 16.38 -49.16 -5.69
C LEU A 11 16.03 -49.42 -4.24
N THR A 12 16.32 -50.63 -3.79
CA THR A 12 16.33 -51.03 -2.39
C THR A 12 17.79 -51.14 -1.96
N LEU A 13 18.13 -50.48 -0.86
CA LEU A 13 19.49 -50.43 -0.31
C LEU A 13 19.39 -50.77 1.17
N ASP A 14 20.17 -51.75 1.61
CA ASP A 14 20.38 -51.96 3.04
C ASP A 14 21.38 -50.91 3.53
N ALA A 15 20.99 -50.14 4.55
CA ALA A 15 21.81 -49.06 5.10
C ALA A 15 21.81 -49.14 6.63
N ASP A 16 23.00 -49.06 7.22
CA ASP A 16 23.17 -49.03 8.69
C ASP A 16 22.80 -47.66 9.28
N LEU A 17 22.90 -46.59 8.48
CA LEU A 17 22.61 -45.21 8.88
C LEU A 17 22.04 -44.41 7.70
N VAL A 18 20.99 -43.65 7.98
CA VAL A 18 20.41 -42.67 7.04
C VAL A 18 20.61 -41.27 7.60
N VAL A 19 21.39 -40.45 6.90
CA VAL A 19 21.62 -39.05 7.25
C VAL A 19 20.72 -38.16 6.40
N LEU A 20 19.83 -37.41 7.05
CA LEU A 20 18.93 -36.47 6.40
C LEU A 20 19.64 -35.12 6.22
N VAL A 21 19.83 -34.69 4.99
CA VAL A 21 20.31 -33.34 4.67
C VAL A 21 19.12 -32.38 4.69
N THR A 22 18.81 -31.85 5.87
CA THR A 22 17.69 -30.91 6.05
C THR A 22 18.06 -29.49 5.59
N GLY A 23 17.08 -28.80 5.02
CA GLY A 23 17.23 -27.37 4.69
C GLY A 23 17.30 -26.48 5.92
N MET A 24 17.74 -25.23 5.74
CA MET A 24 17.72 -24.21 6.78
C MET A 24 16.31 -23.63 6.91
N VAL A 25 15.91 -23.35 8.15
CA VAL A 25 14.68 -22.63 8.48
C VAL A 25 15.04 -21.40 9.32
N ALA A 26 14.17 -20.40 9.31
CA ALA A 26 14.35 -19.23 10.15
C ALA A 26 14.35 -19.62 11.63
N ARG A 27 15.02 -18.80 12.44
CA ARG A 27 15.10 -19.00 13.89
C ARG A 27 13.72 -18.87 14.53
N SER A 28 13.46 -19.62 15.60
CA SER A 28 12.13 -19.70 16.23
C SER A 28 11.60 -18.38 16.81
N ASP A 29 12.49 -17.46 17.16
CA ASP A 29 12.21 -16.14 17.73
C ASP A 29 12.23 -15.01 16.68
N SER A 30 12.29 -15.32 15.37
CA SER A 30 12.35 -14.29 14.32
C SER A 30 11.20 -13.29 14.40
N ASN A 31 9.98 -13.78 14.68
CA ASN A 31 8.78 -12.94 14.86
C ASN A 31 8.89 -11.96 16.04
N GLU A 32 9.50 -12.39 17.15
CA GLU A 32 9.68 -11.53 18.32
C GLU A 32 10.66 -10.39 18.00
N ILE A 33 11.75 -10.72 17.30
CA ILE A 33 12.76 -9.74 16.87
C ILE A 33 12.18 -8.77 15.85
N SER A 34 11.41 -9.27 14.88
CA SER A 34 10.70 -8.43 13.92
C SER A 34 9.73 -7.47 14.62
N SER A 35 9.02 -7.91 15.65
CA SER A 35 8.10 -7.04 16.41
C SER A 35 8.85 -5.93 17.16
N LYS A 36 10.01 -6.26 17.76
CA LYS A 36 10.84 -5.32 18.52
C LYS A 36 11.58 -4.31 17.63
N LEU A 37 12.15 -4.79 16.53
CA LEU A 37 12.97 -3.97 15.62
C LEU A 37 12.18 -3.44 14.42
N LYS A 38 10.90 -3.83 14.29
CA LYS A 38 9.99 -3.50 13.17
C LYS A 38 10.55 -3.90 11.79
N ILE A 39 11.37 -4.96 11.75
CA ILE A 39 11.98 -5.47 10.51
C ILE A 39 10.97 -6.33 9.75
N PRO A 40 10.78 -6.15 8.44
CA PRO A 40 9.91 -7.00 7.63
C PRO A 40 10.43 -8.44 7.56
N ILE A 41 9.50 -9.39 7.62
CA ILE A 41 9.77 -10.83 7.51
C ILE A 41 9.18 -11.36 6.19
N GLY A 42 9.91 -12.23 5.51
CA GLY A 42 9.46 -12.95 4.32
C GLY A 42 8.48 -14.08 4.61
N THR A 43 7.88 -14.66 3.57
CA THR A 43 7.00 -15.83 3.71
C THR A 43 7.72 -17.08 4.24
N ASP A 44 9.05 -17.11 4.08
CA ASP A 44 9.99 -18.10 4.58
C ASP A 44 10.44 -17.86 6.03
N LYS A 45 9.90 -16.80 6.67
CA LYS A 45 10.18 -16.36 8.04
C LYS A 45 11.58 -15.77 8.28
N PHE A 46 12.39 -15.60 7.24
CA PHE A 46 13.67 -14.90 7.32
C PHE A 46 13.45 -13.37 7.25
N PHE A 47 14.46 -12.59 7.64
CA PHE A 47 14.37 -11.12 7.56
C PHE A 47 14.60 -10.62 6.15
N ASN A 48 13.75 -9.68 5.70
CA ASN A 48 13.85 -9.08 4.39
C ASN A 48 14.80 -7.87 4.40
N GLU A 49 15.70 -7.85 3.42
CA GLU A 49 16.41 -6.65 3.00
C GLU A 49 15.53 -5.70 2.18
N ILE A 50 16.00 -4.48 1.92
CA ILE A 50 15.33 -3.55 1.00
C ILE A 50 15.34 -4.07 -0.45
N HIS A 51 16.49 -4.54 -0.92
CA HIS A 51 16.62 -5.03 -2.29
C HIS A 51 17.78 -6.04 -2.44
N PRO A 52 17.55 -7.24 -3.00
CA PRO A 52 18.54 -8.32 -3.04
C PRO A 52 19.88 -7.95 -3.72
N LYS A 53 19.87 -7.00 -4.65
CA LYS A 53 21.07 -6.61 -5.43
C LYS A 53 21.67 -5.26 -5.04
N LEU A 54 20.84 -4.30 -4.63
CA LEU A 54 21.25 -2.90 -4.45
C LEU A 54 21.53 -2.61 -2.98
N LYS A 55 20.73 -3.21 -2.09
CA LYS A 55 20.73 -2.98 -0.66
C LYS A 55 20.57 -4.32 0.07
N PRO A 56 21.54 -5.25 -0.09
CA PRO A 56 21.38 -6.63 0.36
C PRO A 56 21.51 -6.81 1.88
N VAL A 57 21.89 -5.78 2.64
CA VAL A 57 22.12 -5.87 4.10
C VAL A 57 21.38 -4.78 4.88
N GLU A 58 20.73 -3.88 4.16
CA GLU A 58 19.98 -2.76 4.72
C GLU A 58 18.51 -3.19 4.87
N THR A 59 17.89 -2.81 5.98
CA THR A 59 16.44 -2.99 6.17
C THR A 59 15.71 -1.67 5.93
N VAL A 60 14.38 -1.73 5.79
CA VAL A 60 13.54 -0.51 5.69
C VAL A 60 13.64 0.38 6.93
N ILE A 61 14.07 -0.17 8.06
CA ILE A 61 14.30 0.58 9.29
C ILE A 61 15.72 1.16 9.24
N LYS A 62 15.80 2.49 9.11
CA LYS A 62 17.08 3.21 9.05
C LYS A 62 17.93 2.91 10.29
N GLY A 63 19.20 2.58 10.09
CA GLY A 63 20.13 2.20 11.16
C GLY A 63 20.09 0.73 11.57
N VAL A 64 19.14 -0.06 11.06
CA VAL A 64 19.05 -1.50 11.31
C VAL A 64 19.53 -2.28 10.08
N TYR A 65 20.52 -3.14 10.31
CA TYR A 65 21.18 -3.95 9.28
C TYR A 65 21.05 -5.43 9.61
N ILE A 66 21.01 -6.26 8.56
CA ILE A 66 20.93 -7.72 8.68
C ILE A 66 22.09 -8.38 7.93
N GLY A 67 22.53 -9.53 8.43
CA GLY A 67 23.65 -10.27 7.86
C GLY A 67 23.69 -11.72 8.34
N GLY A 68 24.25 -12.60 7.52
CA GLY A 68 24.32 -14.03 7.80
C GLY A 68 23.05 -14.80 7.45
N ALA A 69 22.90 -15.95 8.10
CA ALA A 69 21.81 -16.88 7.85
C ALA A 69 20.42 -16.37 8.30
N CYS A 70 20.34 -15.25 9.02
CA CYS A 70 19.06 -14.66 9.44
C CYS A 70 18.25 -14.06 8.27
N GLN A 71 18.91 -13.79 7.15
CA GLN A 71 18.28 -13.31 5.91
C GLN A 71 17.89 -14.46 4.96
N GLY A 72 18.36 -15.67 5.22
CA GLY A 72 18.05 -16.83 4.37
C GLY A 72 19.18 -17.87 4.40
N PRO A 73 18.96 -19.03 3.78
CA PRO A 73 19.97 -20.08 3.70
C PRO A 73 21.25 -19.56 3.04
N LYS A 74 22.37 -19.62 3.77
CA LYS A 74 23.68 -19.13 3.32
C LYS A 74 24.79 -20.03 3.82
N ASN A 75 25.85 -20.13 3.04
CA ASN A 75 27.09 -20.75 3.49
C ASN A 75 27.92 -19.78 4.37
N ILE A 76 29.03 -20.29 4.90
CA ILE A 76 29.91 -19.52 5.82
C ILE A 76 30.49 -18.30 5.12
N THR A 77 30.98 -18.44 3.88
CA THR A 77 31.61 -17.35 3.13
C THR A 77 30.62 -16.22 2.85
N GLU A 78 29.41 -16.54 2.42
CA GLU A 78 28.32 -15.58 2.20
C GLU A 78 27.89 -14.88 3.50
N SER A 79 27.88 -15.62 4.61
CA SER A 79 27.57 -15.06 5.93
C SER A 79 28.62 -14.06 6.38
N VAL A 80 29.90 -14.37 6.19
CA VAL A 80 31.01 -13.45 6.48
C VAL A 80 30.94 -12.22 5.58
N GLN A 81 30.69 -12.38 4.28
CA GLN A 81 30.60 -11.28 3.33
C GLN A 81 29.43 -10.33 3.64
N SER A 82 28.24 -10.87 3.95
CA SER A 82 27.09 -10.05 4.33
C SER A 82 27.34 -9.29 5.64
N ALA A 83 27.96 -9.92 6.64
CA ALA A 83 28.34 -9.24 7.88
C ALA A 83 29.34 -8.10 7.64
N LEU A 84 30.39 -8.32 6.82
CA LEU A 84 31.35 -7.29 6.45
C LEU A 84 30.71 -6.14 5.68
N SER A 85 29.78 -6.44 4.77
CA SER A 85 29.02 -5.42 4.03
C SER A 85 28.18 -4.56 4.97
N GLY A 86 27.48 -5.17 5.94
CA GLY A 86 26.75 -4.45 6.98
C GLY A 86 27.67 -3.54 7.80
N ALA A 87 28.81 -4.06 8.27
CA ALA A 87 29.79 -3.29 9.02
C ALA A 87 30.35 -2.09 8.23
N ALA A 88 30.64 -2.28 6.93
CA ALA A 88 31.12 -1.20 6.06
C ALA A 88 30.07 -0.09 5.89
N LYS A 89 28.79 -0.46 5.75
CA LYS A 89 27.68 0.50 5.65
C LYS A 89 27.47 1.28 6.94
N ILE A 90 27.50 0.60 8.08
CA ILE A 90 27.42 1.24 9.40
C ILE A 90 28.58 2.23 9.57
N ASN A 91 29.80 1.82 9.25
CA ASN A 91 30.97 2.69 9.34
C ASN A 91 30.87 3.92 8.41
N ALA A 92 30.30 3.76 7.21
CA ALA A 92 30.09 4.88 6.30
C ALA A 92 29.15 5.94 6.88
N ILE A 93 28.08 5.53 7.57
CA ILE A 93 27.15 6.46 8.25
C ILE A 93 27.83 7.12 9.45
N ILE A 94 28.45 6.34 10.33
CA ILE A 94 29.10 6.87 11.55
C ILE A 94 30.19 7.88 11.19
N ARG A 95 31.00 7.58 10.17
CA ARG A 95 32.10 8.45 9.73
C ARG A 95 31.60 9.79 9.18
N LYS A 96 30.38 9.86 8.64
CA LYS A 96 29.80 11.13 8.17
C LYS A 96 29.56 12.11 9.33
N GLY A 97 29.31 11.60 10.55
CA GLY A 97 29.09 12.41 11.76
C GLY A 97 27.76 13.17 11.81
N ASN A 98 27.01 13.18 10.72
CA ASN A 98 25.65 13.72 10.63
C ASN A 98 24.78 12.79 9.77
N ILE A 99 23.47 12.85 10.00
CA ILE A 99 22.47 12.08 9.27
C ILE A 99 21.49 13.09 8.66
N GLU A 100 21.19 12.92 7.39
CA GLU A 100 20.14 13.67 6.71
C GLU A 100 18.83 12.93 6.91
N LEU A 101 17.85 13.62 7.49
CA LEU A 101 16.49 13.12 7.63
C LEU A 101 15.67 13.56 6.42
N GLU A 102 14.71 12.73 6.03
CA GLU A 102 13.74 13.13 5.02
C GLU A 102 12.82 14.21 5.60
N PRO A 103 12.59 15.33 4.90
CA PRO A 103 11.81 16.46 5.42
C PRO A 103 10.29 16.21 5.39
N ILE A 104 9.85 14.94 5.24
CA ILE A 104 8.45 14.53 5.28
C ILE A 104 8.06 14.34 6.74
N VAL A 105 7.74 15.44 7.42
CA VAL A 105 7.37 15.46 8.84
C VAL A 105 6.04 16.17 9.04
N ALA A 106 5.35 15.82 10.12
CA ALA A 106 4.12 16.49 10.51
C ALA A 106 4.41 17.94 10.96
N ARG A 107 3.55 18.87 10.55
CA ARG A 107 3.58 20.29 10.93
C ARG A 107 2.24 20.66 11.52
N VAL A 108 2.27 21.45 12.59
CA VAL A 108 1.05 21.85 13.32
C VAL A 108 0.81 23.34 13.12
N ASN A 109 -0.40 23.69 12.70
CA ASN A 109 -0.87 25.07 12.69
C ASN A 109 -1.22 25.49 14.12
N ALA A 110 -0.35 26.32 14.70
CA ALA A 110 -0.49 26.82 16.06
C ALA A 110 -1.74 27.69 16.25
N GLU A 111 -2.30 28.33 15.21
CA GLU A 111 -3.48 29.18 15.33
C GLU A 111 -4.76 28.37 15.54
N VAL A 112 -4.87 27.25 14.84
CA VAL A 112 -6.06 26.37 14.84
C VAL A 112 -5.96 25.30 15.93
N CYS A 113 -4.75 24.88 16.30
CA CYS A 113 -4.54 23.88 17.34
C CYS A 113 -5.00 24.39 18.71
N ALA A 114 -5.70 23.51 19.45
CA ALA A 114 -6.17 23.73 20.81
C ALA A 114 -5.75 22.60 21.78
N TRP A 115 -4.80 21.75 21.38
CA TRP A 115 -4.35 20.56 22.10
C TRP A 115 -5.49 19.65 22.61
N CYS A 116 -5.91 18.70 21.78
CA CYS A 116 -6.90 17.67 22.15
C CYS A 116 -6.30 16.27 22.39
N ASP A 117 -4.97 16.16 22.38
CA ASP A 117 -4.17 14.95 22.64
C ASP A 117 -4.31 13.76 21.66
N LYS A 118 -5.39 13.70 20.87
CA LYS A 118 -5.65 12.60 19.91
C LYS A 118 -4.49 12.27 18.97
N CYS A 119 -3.74 13.29 18.54
CA CYS A 119 -2.59 13.12 17.66
C CYS A 119 -1.37 12.48 18.38
N SER A 120 -1.22 12.70 19.68
CA SER A 120 -0.18 12.08 20.50
C SER A 120 -0.49 10.59 20.74
N GLU A 121 -1.75 10.26 21.05
CA GLU A 121 -2.21 8.89 21.31
C GLU A 121 -1.93 7.91 20.15
N VAL A 122 -2.03 8.39 18.91
CA VAL A 122 -1.81 7.56 17.71
C VAL A 122 -0.36 7.52 17.25
N CYS A 123 0.54 8.29 17.87
CA CYS A 123 1.93 8.39 17.45
C CYS A 123 2.77 7.25 18.04
N GLU A 124 3.12 6.24 17.25
CA GLU A 124 3.98 5.13 17.71
C GLU A 124 5.43 5.54 18.03
N TYR A 125 5.82 6.79 17.75
CA TYR A 125 7.18 7.31 17.88
C TYR A 125 7.33 8.38 18.97
N ASP A 126 6.27 8.65 19.74
CA ASP A 126 6.23 9.70 20.76
C ASP A 126 6.73 11.07 20.26
N ALA A 127 6.48 11.35 18.98
CA ALA A 127 7.00 12.54 18.31
C ALA A 127 6.19 13.80 18.62
N ILE A 128 4.97 13.67 19.14
CA ILE A 128 4.05 14.80 19.34
C ILE A 128 3.86 15.03 20.84
N LYS A 129 4.21 16.23 21.30
CA LYS A 129 4.12 16.64 22.71
C LYS A 129 3.42 17.99 22.86
N PRO A 130 2.81 18.26 24.03
CA PRO A 130 2.23 19.57 24.30
C PRO A 130 3.31 20.62 24.58
N ILE A 131 3.16 21.81 24.00
CA ILE A 131 3.93 23.01 24.35
C ILE A 131 2.98 24.20 24.58
N GLU A 132 3.36 25.10 25.47
CA GLU A 132 2.65 26.37 25.67
C GLU A 132 3.15 27.40 24.66
N SER A 133 2.24 27.95 23.85
CA SER A 133 2.53 29.00 22.88
C SER A 133 1.41 30.03 22.86
N SER A 134 1.76 31.31 23.01
CA SER A 134 0.80 32.42 23.03
C SER A 134 -0.36 32.25 24.01
N GLY A 135 -0.08 31.68 25.20
CA GLY A 135 -1.08 31.48 26.27
C GLY A 135 -2.07 30.33 26.03
N LYS A 136 -1.82 29.47 25.04
CA LYS A 136 -2.57 28.24 24.81
C LYS A 136 -1.65 27.04 24.63
N MET A 137 -2.17 25.86 24.97
CA MET A 137 -1.48 24.60 24.73
C MET A 137 -1.68 24.19 23.27
N ILE A 138 -0.58 23.85 22.59
CA ILE A 138 -0.57 23.36 21.21
C ILE A 138 0.26 22.08 21.11
N ALA A 139 0.07 21.33 20.03
CA ALA A 139 0.93 20.20 19.70
C ALA A 139 2.23 20.69 19.04
N GLU A 140 3.37 20.23 19.55
CA GLU A 140 4.68 20.39 18.94
C GLU A 140 5.18 19.04 18.44
N VAL A 141 5.73 19.03 17.23
CA VAL A 141 6.28 17.83 16.60
C VAL A 141 7.80 17.87 16.70
N ASN A 142 8.38 16.84 17.33
CA ASN A 142 9.81 16.60 17.29
C ASN A 142 10.21 16.06 15.91
N ILE A 143 10.83 16.91 15.10
CA ILE A 143 11.28 16.61 13.74
C ILE A 143 12.26 15.43 13.70
N SER A 144 13.04 15.21 14.77
CA SER A 144 14.05 14.14 14.82
C SER A 144 13.45 12.75 15.04
N THR A 145 12.27 12.64 15.67
CA THR A 145 11.61 11.35 15.93
C THR A 145 10.39 11.11 15.04
N CYS A 146 9.83 12.16 14.44
CA CYS A 146 8.74 12.04 13.48
C CYS A 146 9.22 11.31 12.21
N THR A 147 8.54 10.21 11.85
CA THR A 147 8.83 9.44 10.64
C THR A 147 7.98 9.84 9.44
N GLY A 148 7.04 10.79 9.59
CA GLY A 148 6.19 11.25 8.50
C GLY A 148 5.06 10.29 8.10
N CYS A 149 4.70 9.30 8.92
CA CYS A 149 3.69 8.29 8.57
C CYS A 149 2.27 8.82 8.28
N GLY A 150 1.95 10.06 8.69
CA GLY A 150 0.68 10.72 8.34
C GLY A 150 -0.53 10.36 9.20
N ILE A 151 -0.45 9.39 10.11
CA ILE A 151 -1.60 8.91 10.91
C ILE A 151 -2.23 10.00 11.78
N CYS A 152 -1.43 10.98 12.22
CA CYS A 152 -1.88 12.09 13.06
C CYS A 152 -2.77 13.12 12.34
N ALA A 153 -2.64 13.28 11.03
CA ALA A 153 -3.42 14.25 10.25
C ALA A 153 -4.93 13.95 10.24
N PRO A 154 -5.41 12.76 9.83
CA PRO A 154 -6.84 12.46 9.74
C PRO A 154 -7.55 12.36 11.10
N VAL A 155 -6.81 12.15 12.20
CA VAL A 155 -7.41 12.11 13.56
C VAL A 155 -7.59 13.50 14.17
N CYS A 156 -7.00 14.54 13.57
CA CYS A 156 -7.09 15.90 14.07
C CYS A 156 -8.49 16.48 13.80
N PRO A 157 -9.29 16.76 14.84
CA PRO A 157 -10.68 17.22 14.66
C PRO A 157 -10.79 18.63 14.07
N THR A 158 -9.73 19.43 14.21
CA THR A 158 -9.67 20.81 13.72
C THR A 158 -8.82 20.94 12.45
N ASN A 159 -8.40 19.81 11.86
CA ASN A 159 -7.49 19.76 10.71
C ASN A 159 -6.24 20.66 10.86
N ALA A 160 -5.65 20.68 12.05
CA ALA A 160 -4.51 21.55 12.37
C ALA A 160 -3.16 20.92 12.02
N ILE A 161 -3.12 19.72 11.44
CA ILE A 161 -1.90 18.95 11.18
C ILE A 161 -1.78 18.68 9.69
N GLU A 162 -0.67 19.09 9.09
CA GLU A 162 -0.32 18.77 7.71
C GLU A 162 0.96 17.93 7.68
N ILE A 163 1.14 17.13 6.65
CA ILE A 163 2.39 16.41 6.39
C ILE A 163 3.16 17.15 5.30
N ALA A 164 4.40 17.53 5.58
CA ALA A 164 5.22 18.20 4.59
C ALA A 164 5.40 17.32 3.33
N GLN A 165 5.22 17.92 2.15
CA GLN A 165 5.19 17.26 0.82
C GLN A 165 3.97 16.37 0.55
N TYR A 166 3.03 16.29 1.50
CA TYR A 166 1.73 15.63 1.37
C TYR A 166 0.65 16.47 2.07
N THR A 167 0.66 17.78 1.79
CA THR A 167 -0.37 18.71 2.27
C THR A 167 -1.71 18.39 1.65
N ASP A 168 -2.80 18.78 2.31
CA ASP A 168 -4.15 18.54 1.80
C ASP A 168 -4.30 19.09 0.38
N ASN A 169 -3.80 20.30 0.11
CA ASN A 169 -3.80 20.90 -1.23
C ASN A 169 -3.02 20.07 -2.26
N GLU A 170 -1.86 19.50 -1.90
CA GLU A 170 -1.07 18.65 -2.81
C GLU A 170 -1.82 17.34 -3.11
N VAL A 171 -2.44 16.73 -2.10
CA VAL A 171 -3.22 15.50 -2.25
C VAL A 171 -4.49 15.75 -3.07
N GLU A 172 -5.23 16.82 -2.79
CA GLU A 172 -6.39 17.26 -3.56
C GLU A 172 -6.01 17.56 -5.01
N SER A 173 -4.90 18.27 -5.24
CA SER A 173 -4.41 18.55 -6.60
C SER A 173 -4.04 17.27 -7.35
N MET A 174 -3.49 16.25 -6.68
CA MET A 174 -3.23 14.94 -7.29
C MET A 174 -4.54 14.24 -7.67
N ILE A 175 -5.56 14.30 -6.80
CA ILE A 175 -6.90 13.74 -7.09
C ILE A 175 -7.52 14.46 -8.29
N ASP A 176 -7.51 15.79 -8.30
CA ASP A 176 -8.01 16.62 -9.39
C ASP A 176 -7.27 16.32 -10.71
N GLY A 177 -5.95 16.12 -10.66
CA GLY A 177 -5.15 15.72 -11.81
C GLY A 177 -5.57 14.37 -12.40
N PHE A 178 -5.87 13.38 -11.55
CA PHE A 178 -6.40 12.08 -11.99
C PHE A 178 -7.83 12.18 -12.56
N MET A 179 -8.64 13.10 -12.04
CA MET A 179 -10.01 13.34 -12.51
C MET A 179 -10.06 14.23 -13.76
N SER A 180 -8.97 14.93 -14.07
CA SER A 180 -8.87 15.74 -15.28
C SER A 180 -8.74 14.84 -16.52
N GLU A 181 -9.66 14.98 -17.47
CA GLU A 181 -9.54 14.35 -18.78
C GLU A 181 -8.44 15.07 -19.57
N GLY A 182 -7.21 14.57 -19.48
CA GLY A 182 -6.14 14.96 -20.38
C GLY A 182 -6.28 14.23 -21.71
N GLU A 183 -6.34 14.97 -22.81
CA GLU A 183 -5.97 14.43 -24.12
C GLU A 183 -4.51 13.98 -24.02
N ILE A 184 -4.29 12.69 -23.80
CA ILE A 184 -2.99 12.10 -24.07
C ILE A 184 -2.87 12.17 -25.58
N GLU A 185 -2.06 13.10 -26.10
CA GLU A 185 -1.56 13.03 -27.48
C GLU A 185 -0.81 11.69 -27.62
N GLN A 186 -1.55 10.63 -27.92
CA GLN A 186 -0.95 9.40 -28.40
C GLN A 186 -0.28 9.80 -29.70
N ARG A 187 1.05 9.69 -29.74
CA ARG A 187 1.82 9.85 -30.97
C ARG A 187 1.24 8.84 -31.98
N GLU A 188 0.38 9.34 -32.86
CA GLU A 188 -0.45 8.51 -33.73
C GLU A 188 0.45 7.60 -34.56
N LEU A 189 0.37 6.29 -34.30
CA LEU A 189 0.58 5.32 -35.37
C LEU A 189 -0.72 5.35 -36.16
N GLU A 190 -0.65 6.00 -37.32
CA GLU A 190 -1.71 6.12 -38.33
C GLU A 190 -2.55 4.84 -38.38
N HIS A 191 -3.76 4.84 -37.81
CA HIS A 191 -4.90 4.03 -38.26
C HIS A 191 -6.16 4.73 -37.73
N GLY A 192 -6.79 5.49 -38.63
CA GLY A 192 -7.88 6.39 -38.29
C GLY A 192 -9.09 5.68 -37.70
N ALA A 193 -9.53 6.20 -36.55
CA ALA A 193 -10.92 6.19 -36.13
C ALA A 193 -11.15 7.45 -35.27
N LYS A 194 -11.97 8.39 -35.76
CA LYS A 194 -12.45 9.51 -34.95
C LYS A 194 -13.54 8.98 -34.03
N VAL A 195 -13.37 9.15 -32.72
CA VAL A 195 -14.43 8.96 -31.73
C VAL A 195 -14.75 10.35 -31.17
N GLU A 196 -15.98 10.81 -31.35
CA GLU A 196 -16.49 12.01 -30.70
C GLU A 196 -16.83 11.65 -29.24
N THR A 197 -16.17 12.27 -28.27
CA THR A 197 -16.50 12.13 -26.84
C THR A 197 -17.17 13.38 -26.32
N GLY A 198 -18.38 13.21 -25.76
CA GLY A 198 -19.12 14.25 -25.07
C GLY A 198 -18.50 14.59 -23.72
N LYS A 199 -18.34 15.88 -23.45
CA LYS A 199 -17.91 16.43 -22.16
C LYS A 199 -18.94 16.07 -21.09
N THR A 200 -18.53 15.43 -20.00
CA THR A 200 -19.33 15.37 -18.75
C THR A 200 -18.47 15.85 -17.58
N GLY A 201 -19.03 16.74 -16.76
CA GLY A 201 -18.33 17.41 -15.66
C GLY A 201 -18.60 16.74 -14.31
N MET A 202 -17.70 16.93 -13.34
CA MET A 202 -17.75 16.30 -12.00
C MET A 202 -19.00 16.62 -11.14
N LYS A 203 -19.85 17.57 -11.56
CA LYS A 203 -21.16 17.83 -10.92
C LYS A 203 -22.25 16.82 -11.30
N GLU A 204 -22.07 16.08 -12.39
CA GLU A 204 -23.09 15.16 -12.94
C GLU A 204 -22.94 13.73 -12.36
N TYR A 205 -21.82 13.42 -11.69
CA TYR A 205 -21.55 12.09 -11.11
C TYR A 205 -22.57 11.67 -10.03
N PRO A 206 -22.91 12.52 -9.03
CA PRO A 206 -23.98 12.20 -8.09
C PRO A 206 -25.35 12.04 -8.77
N GLU A 207 -25.60 12.77 -9.85
CA GLU A 207 -26.87 12.72 -10.59
C GLU A 207 -27.02 11.41 -11.38
N LEU A 208 -25.93 10.92 -11.99
CA LEU A 208 -25.89 9.61 -12.66
C LEU A 208 -26.11 8.47 -11.66
N TRP A 209 -25.46 8.51 -10.49
CA TRP A 209 -25.66 7.51 -9.45
C TRP A 209 -27.09 7.54 -8.91
N ASN A 210 -27.63 8.73 -8.63
CA ASN A 210 -29.02 8.87 -8.20
C ASN A 210 -30.00 8.32 -9.25
N SER A 211 -29.72 8.53 -10.54
CA SER A 211 -30.53 8.01 -11.64
C SER A 211 -30.50 6.48 -11.71
N ILE A 212 -29.30 5.88 -11.58
CA ILE A 212 -29.12 4.42 -11.57
C ILE A 212 -29.78 3.80 -10.32
N VAL A 213 -29.58 4.40 -9.14
CA VAL A 213 -30.20 3.94 -7.89
C VAL A 213 -31.72 4.01 -7.96
N SER A 214 -32.28 5.10 -8.49
CA SER A 214 -33.73 5.28 -8.68
C SER A 214 -34.33 4.18 -9.58
N VAL A 215 -33.63 3.80 -10.65
CA VAL A 215 -34.07 2.74 -11.57
C VAL A 215 -33.95 1.33 -10.95
N LEU A 216 -32.95 1.12 -10.08
CA LEU A 216 -32.72 -0.15 -9.38
C LEU A 216 -33.54 -0.31 -8.09
N ASP A 217 -34.31 0.70 -7.67
CA ASP A 217 -35.12 0.61 -6.47
C ASP A 217 -36.23 -0.44 -6.62
N GLY A 218 -36.10 -1.52 -5.84
CA GLY A 218 -37.03 -2.66 -5.86
C GLY A 218 -36.97 -3.56 -7.10
N LYS A 219 -36.00 -3.37 -8.03
CA LYS A 219 -35.89 -4.16 -9.27
C LYS A 219 -34.47 -4.69 -9.49
N SER A 220 -34.38 -5.82 -10.19
CA SER A 220 -33.11 -6.36 -10.70
C SER A 220 -33.07 -6.13 -12.22
N LEU A 221 -32.09 -5.38 -12.73
CA LEU A 221 -31.99 -5.03 -14.15
C LEU A 221 -30.61 -5.33 -14.70
N THR A 222 -30.54 -5.62 -16.00
CA THR A 222 -29.29 -5.80 -16.75
C THR A 222 -28.72 -4.46 -17.21
N ILE A 223 -27.42 -4.42 -17.50
CA ILE A 223 -26.72 -3.22 -17.99
C ILE A 223 -27.43 -2.58 -19.21
N PRO A 224 -27.84 -3.33 -20.25
CA PRO A 224 -28.55 -2.75 -21.39
C PRO A 224 -29.90 -2.12 -21.01
N LYS A 225 -30.66 -2.75 -20.10
CA LYS A 225 -31.96 -2.22 -19.64
C LYS A 225 -31.80 -0.96 -18.78
N ILE A 226 -30.73 -0.88 -17.99
CA ILE A 226 -30.41 0.32 -17.21
C ILE A 226 -29.99 1.46 -18.15
N SER A 227 -29.19 1.15 -19.17
CA SER A 227 -28.77 2.10 -20.22
C SER A 227 -29.99 2.69 -20.96
N GLU A 228 -30.95 1.84 -21.36
CA GLU A 228 -32.20 2.29 -22.00
C GLU A 228 -33.08 3.15 -21.05
N ALA A 229 -33.19 2.75 -19.78
CA ALA A 229 -34.03 3.46 -18.80
C ALA A 229 -33.47 4.82 -18.35
N THR A 230 -32.15 4.98 -18.36
CA THR A 230 -31.46 6.19 -17.90
C THR A 230 -30.99 7.10 -19.03
N GLY A 231 -30.94 6.59 -20.27
CA GLY A 231 -30.36 7.29 -21.41
C GLY A 231 -28.82 7.38 -21.36
N ILE A 232 -28.18 6.71 -20.41
CA ILE A 232 -26.73 6.68 -20.23
C ILE A 232 -26.14 5.59 -21.14
N GLU A 233 -24.99 5.84 -21.77
CA GLU A 233 -24.31 4.82 -22.58
C GLU A 233 -23.93 3.57 -21.77
N SER A 234 -24.06 2.39 -22.39
CA SER A 234 -23.88 1.10 -21.68
C SER A 234 -22.50 0.92 -21.05
N HIS A 235 -21.46 1.52 -21.64
CA HIS A 235 -20.10 1.46 -21.09
C HIS A 235 -19.98 2.27 -19.79
N LEU A 236 -20.62 3.44 -19.70
CA LEU A 236 -20.67 4.27 -18.48
C LEU A 236 -21.49 3.59 -17.38
N VAL A 237 -22.63 2.99 -17.73
CA VAL A 237 -23.45 2.19 -16.79
C VAL A 237 -22.62 1.04 -16.21
N THR A 238 -21.83 0.36 -17.03
CA THR A 238 -20.94 -0.73 -16.59
C THR A 238 -19.91 -0.21 -15.59
N TRP A 239 -19.22 0.89 -15.91
CA TRP A 239 -18.21 1.48 -15.04
C TRP A 239 -18.78 1.91 -13.68
N HIS A 240 -19.93 2.59 -13.68
CA HIS A 240 -20.60 3.01 -12.46
C HIS A 240 -21.08 1.84 -11.62
N LEU A 241 -21.68 0.80 -12.21
CA LEU A 241 -22.11 -0.39 -11.47
C LEU A 241 -20.94 -1.16 -10.86
N MET A 242 -19.81 -1.28 -11.57
CA MET A 242 -18.59 -1.88 -11.00
C MET A 242 -18.07 -1.10 -9.80
N THR A 243 -18.09 0.23 -9.90
CA THR A 243 -17.68 1.13 -8.82
C THR A 243 -18.64 1.03 -7.63
N MET A 244 -19.95 1.06 -7.88
CA MET A 244 -21.00 0.90 -6.87
C MET A 244 -20.93 -0.46 -6.17
N ASN A 245 -20.59 -1.54 -6.89
CA ASN A 245 -20.40 -2.88 -6.31
C ASN A 245 -19.16 -2.91 -5.38
N ARG A 246 -18.07 -2.28 -5.80
CA ARG A 246 -16.86 -2.13 -4.96
C ARG A 246 -17.17 -1.39 -3.65
N TYR A 247 -18.05 -0.40 -3.68
CA TYR A 247 -18.51 0.34 -2.49
C TYR A 247 -19.77 -0.26 -1.82
N SER A 248 -20.18 -1.48 -2.21
CA SER A 248 -21.34 -2.19 -1.62
C SER A 248 -22.69 -1.48 -1.73
N VAL A 249 -22.90 -0.64 -2.75
CA VAL A 249 -24.19 0.01 -3.03
C VAL A 249 -25.11 -0.91 -3.85
N VAL A 250 -24.55 -1.70 -4.76
CA VAL A 250 -25.26 -2.70 -5.59
C VAL A 250 -24.61 -4.07 -5.45
N GLU A 251 -25.36 -5.13 -5.72
CA GLU A 251 -24.86 -6.49 -5.79
C GLU A 251 -25.42 -7.24 -7.02
N PRO A 252 -24.68 -8.22 -7.58
CA PRO A 252 -25.18 -9.05 -8.66
C PRO A 252 -26.36 -9.91 -8.20
N ALA A 253 -27.41 -9.98 -9.02
CA ALA A 253 -28.68 -10.65 -8.75
C ALA A 253 -28.93 -11.86 -9.68
N GLY A 254 -27.87 -12.47 -10.19
CA GLY A 254 -27.93 -13.57 -11.16
C GLY A 254 -27.73 -13.14 -12.61
N LEU A 255 -27.96 -14.06 -13.53
CA LEU A 255 -27.96 -13.83 -14.98
C LEU A 255 -29.40 -13.67 -15.48
N ASP A 256 -29.59 -12.97 -16.60
CA ASP A 256 -30.88 -12.95 -17.29
C ASP A 256 -31.24 -14.31 -17.91
N ASP A 257 -32.49 -14.44 -18.36
CA ASP A 257 -33.06 -15.71 -18.86
C ASP A 257 -32.30 -16.27 -20.09
N ASP A 258 -31.59 -15.41 -20.82
CA ASP A 258 -30.75 -15.75 -21.98
C ASP A 258 -29.28 -16.01 -21.61
N GLU A 259 -28.94 -15.97 -20.31
CA GLU A 259 -27.59 -16.10 -19.73
C GLU A 259 -26.53 -15.14 -20.33
N ALA A 260 -26.98 -14.04 -20.95
CA ALA A 260 -26.13 -13.12 -21.70
C ALA A 260 -25.61 -11.97 -20.83
N TYR A 261 -26.39 -11.53 -19.84
CA TYR A 261 -26.03 -10.37 -19.01
C TYR A 261 -26.29 -10.59 -17.52
N PHE A 262 -25.39 -10.06 -16.69
CA PHE A 262 -25.59 -10.01 -15.25
C PHE A 262 -26.67 -8.98 -14.88
N MET A 263 -27.57 -9.39 -14.01
CA MET A 263 -28.51 -8.50 -13.35
C MET A 263 -27.86 -7.86 -12.11
N TYR A 264 -28.18 -6.61 -11.84
CA TYR A 264 -27.77 -5.88 -10.64
C TYR A 264 -29.00 -5.41 -9.87
N LYS A 265 -28.91 -5.39 -8.54
CA LYS A 265 -29.93 -4.85 -7.62
C LYS A 265 -29.26 -4.02 -6.53
N LEU A 266 -30.00 -3.14 -5.86
CA LEU A 266 -29.51 -2.43 -4.68
C LEU A 266 -29.25 -3.41 -3.52
N LYS A 267 -28.13 -3.21 -2.83
CA LYS A 267 -27.79 -3.93 -1.62
C LYS A 267 -28.50 -3.26 -0.44
N LYS A 268 -29.34 -4.00 0.28
CA LYS A 268 -30.01 -3.52 1.50
C LYS A 268 -29.09 -3.58 2.72
#